data_AF-A0A820HEC3-F1
#
_entry.id   AF-A0A820HEC3-F1
#
_cell.length_a   1.000
_cell.length_b   1.000
_cell.length_c   1.000
_cell.angle_alpha   90.00
_cell.angle_beta   90.00
_cell.angle_gamma   90.00
#
_symmetry.space_group_name_H-M   'P 1'
#
loop_
_entity.id
_entity.type
_entity.pdbx_description
1 polymer ?
#
loop_
_entity_poly.entity_id
_entity_poly.type
_entity_poly.pdbx_seq_one_letter_code
_entity_poly.pdbx_strand_id
1 'polypeptide(L)'
;MPSIPDWKITAIDKMGFGLLNKIFLQFSSIFWDEKLQNIDVITNHYYQFYVCIPEARILVLYIAGSHARDLEQQSDEEIVKTLVISLRRIYPLMTDPIK
;
A
#
# COMPACT_ATOMS: atom_id res chain seq x y z
N MET A 1 -2.25 31.96 -27.34
CA MET A 1 -1.47 30.71 -27.24
C MET A 1 -2.04 29.72 -28.26
N PRO A 2 -1.23 29.08 -29.12
CA PRO A 2 -1.72 28.06 -30.04
C PRO A 2 -2.07 26.76 -29.29
N SER A 3 -3.03 26.00 -29.81
CA SER A 3 -3.43 24.68 -29.28
C SER A 3 -2.34 23.62 -29.51
N ILE A 4 -2.36 22.57 -28.69
CA ILE A 4 -1.48 21.41 -28.86
C ILE A 4 -1.90 20.64 -30.13
N PRO A 5 -0.97 20.25 -31.02
CA PRO A 5 -1.27 19.43 -32.18
C PRO A 5 -1.85 18.05 -31.84
N ASP A 6 -2.78 17.58 -32.67
CA ASP A 6 -3.53 16.31 -32.45
C ASP A 6 -2.63 15.09 -32.25
N TRP A 7 -1.49 15.02 -32.94
CA TRP A 7 -0.55 13.91 -32.81
C TRP A 7 0.05 13.80 -31.41
N LYS A 8 0.20 14.94 -30.70
CA LYS A 8 0.67 14.96 -29.31
C LYS A 8 -0.43 14.53 -28.34
N ILE A 9 -1.66 14.98 -28.55
CA ILE A 9 -2.81 14.58 -27.74
C ILE A 9 -3.02 13.06 -27.85
N THR A 10 -3.03 12.54 -29.08
CA THR A 10 -3.19 11.10 -29.34
C THR A 10 -2.09 10.26 -28.67
N ALA A 11 -0.85 10.76 -28.63
CA ALA A 11 0.24 10.09 -27.94
C ALA A 11 0.03 10.08 -26.42
N ILE A 12 -0.43 11.20 -25.84
CA ILE A 12 -0.73 11.32 -24.40
C ILE A 12 -1.84 10.35 -24.01
N ASP A 13 -2.94 10.32 -24.76
CA ASP A 13 -4.10 9.47 -24.47
C ASP A 13 -3.77 7.97 -24.51
N LYS A 14 -2.80 7.58 -25.35
CA LYS A 14 -2.35 6.19 -25.47
C LYS A 14 -1.30 5.76 -24.45
N MET A 15 -0.59 6.70 -23.82
CA MET A 15 0.54 6.37 -22.94
C MET A 15 0.07 5.66 -21.65
N GLY A 16 -1.12 6.02 -21.16
CA GLY A 16 -1.63 5.56 -19.87
C GLY A 16 -0.81 6.08 -18.69
N PHE A 17 -1.47 6.22 -17.53
CA PHE A 17 -0.81 6.62 -16.28
C PHE A 17 -1.24 5.68 -15.16
N GLY A 18 -0.27 4.97 -14.60
CA GLY A 18 -0.50 4.11 -13.44
C GLY A 18 -0.63 4.90 -12.16
N LEU A 19 -1.32 4.33 -11.18
CA LEU A 19 -1.38 4.84 -9.81
C LEU A 19 -0.79 3.79 -8.86
N LEU A 20 0.13 4.23 -8.02
CA LEU A 20 0.78 3.41 -7.00
C LEU A 20 0.93 4.24 -5.72
N ASN A 21 0.33 3.77 -4.64
CA ASN A 21 0.47 4.32 -3.30
C ASN A 21 1.29 3.39 -2.41
N LYS A 22 1.95 3.98 -1.40
CA LYS A 22 2.73 3.26 -0.40
C LYS A 22 2.27 3.67 1.00
N ILE A 23 2.02 2.70 1.86
CA ILE A 23 1.65 2.93 3.25
C ILE A 23 2.75 2.36 4.14
N PHE A 24 3.27 3.18 5.02
CA PHE A 24 4.31 2.81 5.97
C PHE A 24 3.66 2.62 7.32
N LEU A 25 3.76 1.41 7.88
CA LEU A 25 3.28 1.10 9.22
C LEU A 25 4.50 0.86 10.12
N GLN A 26 4.77 1.79 11.03
CA GLN A 26 5.85 1.62 12.00
C GLN A 26 5.33 1.01 13.30
N PHE A 27 6.06 0.05 13.87
CA PHE A 27 5.68 -0.65 15.09
C PHE A 27 6.67 -0.42 16.23
N SER A 28 6.21 -0.62 17.47
CA SER A 28 7.07 -0.55 18.66
C SER A 28 7.96 -1.78 18.82
N SER A 29 7.54 -2.94 18.31
CA SER A 29 8.34 -4.17 18.26
C SER A 29 8.08 -4.95 16.97
N ILE A 30 9.09 -5.69 16.52
CA ILE A 30 8.93 -6.63 15.40
C ILE A 30 8.11 -7.82 15.88
N PHE A 31 7.08 -8.21 15.13
CA PHE A 31 6.25 -9.39 15.42
C PHE A 31 6.30 -10.45 14.30
N TRP A 32 6.97 -10.15 13.19
CA TRP A 32 7.25 -11.07 12.09
C TRP A 32 8.69 -11.62 12.20
N ASP A 33 9.04 -12.64 11.43
CA ASP A 33 10.42 -13.15 11.37
C ASP A 33 11.33 -12.11 10.69
N GLU A 34 12.39 -11.68 11.39
CA GLU A 34 13.36 -10.68 10.91
C GLU A 34 14.07 -11.06 9.60
N LYS A 35 14.07 -12.34 9.23
CA LYS A 35 14.64 -12.82 7.96
C LYS A 35 13.69 -12.66 6.77
N LEU A 36 12.41 -12.34 7.01
CA LEU A 36 11.43 -12.13 5.94
C LEU A 36 11.70 -10.82 5.22
N GLN A 37 11.68 -10.88 3.89
CA GLN A 37 11.75 -9.70 3.03
C GLN A 37 10.36 -9.17 2.70
N ASN A 38 9.36 -10.05 2.64
CA ASN A 38 7.99 -9.72 2.28
C ASN A 38 6.97 -10.58 3.02
N ILE A 39 5.76 -10.03 3.18
CA ILE A 39 4.58 -10.72 3.67
C ILE A 39 3.46 -10.50 2.64
N ASP A 40 2.89 -11.61 2.19
CA ASP A 40 1.78 -11.63 1.25
C ASP A 40 0.49 -11.98 1.99
N VAL A 41 -0.50 -11.09 1.92
CA VAL A 41 -1.82 -11.32 2.51
C VAL A 41 -2.85 -11.38 1.39
N ILE A 42 -3.47 -12.55 1.24
CA ILE A 42 -4.56 -12.77 0.30
C ILE A 42 -5.87 -12.74 1.07
N THR A 43 -6.73 -11.79 0.74
CA THR A 43 -8.12 -11.72 1.24
C THR A 43 -9.08 -12.00 0.08
N ASN A 44 -10.36 -12.20 0.38
CA ASN A 44 -11.39 -12.41 -0.66
C ASN A 44 -11.52 -11.25 -1.65
N HIS A 45 -11.00 -10.07 -1.32
CA HIS A 45 -11.16 -8.86 -2.12
C HIS A 45 -9.82 -8.36 -2.69
N TYR A 46 -8.72 -8.52 -1.95
CA TYR A 46 -7.46 -7.83 -2.24
C TYR A 46 -6.25 -8.73 -1.97
N TYR A 47 -5.22 -8.52 -2.78
CA TYR A 47 -3.85 -8.98 -2.54
C TYR A 47 -3.03 -7.82 -1.95
N GLN A 48 -2.42 -8.05 -0.79
CA GLN A 48 -1.61 -7.06 -0.09
C GLN A 48 -0.16 -7.56 -0.04
N PHE A 49 0.73 -6.80 -0.68
CA PHE A 49 2.17 -7.06 -0.71
C PHE A 49 2.88 -6.10 0.25
N TYR A 50 3.38 -6.64 1.36
CA TYR A 50 4.16 -5.90 2.33
C TYR A 50 5.65 -6.17 2.16
N VAL A 51 6.46 -5.13 2.13
CA VAL A 51 7.92 -5.23 2.30
C VAL A 51 8.27 -5.05 3.77
N CYS A 52 9.11 -5.93 4.29
CA CYS A 52 9.59 -5.90 5.67
C CYS A 52 10.88 -5.10 5.78
N ILE A 53 10.94 -4.15 6.72
CA ILE A 53 12.15 -3.40 7.06
C ILE A 53 12.40 -3.58 8.56
N PRO A 54 13.06 -4.68 8.97
CA PRO A 54 13.29 -5.02 10.37
C PRO A 54 14.01 -3.92 11.16
N GLU A 55 15.04 -3.31 10.58
CA GLU A 55 15.89 -2.30 11.25
C GLU A 55 15.10 -1.06 11.68
N ALA A 56 14.02 -0.75 10.96
CA ALA A 56 13.13 0.37 11.26
C ALA A 56 11.84 -0.05 11.99
N ARG A 57 11.59 -1.35 12.12
CA ARG A 57 10.30 -1.93 12.57
C ARG A 57 9.13 -1.46 11.69
N ILE A 58 9.34 -1.45 10.38
CA ILE A 58 8.37 -0.94 9.41
C ILE A 58 7.89 -2.06 8.47
N LEU A 59 6.58 -2.09 8.22
CA LEU A 59 5.98 -2.77 7.08
C LEU A 59 5.56 -1.73 6.04
N VAL A 60 5.92 -1.94 4.77
CA VAL A 60 5.54 -1.07 3.66
C VAL A 60 4.57 -1.79 2.75
N LEU A 61 3.31 -1.36 2.72
CA LEU A 61 2.31 -1.89 1.80
C LEU A 61 2.37 -1.15 0.47
N TYR A 62 2.44 -1.90 -0.62
CA TYR A 62 2.32 -1.38 -1.99
C TYR A 62 0.91 -1.62 -2.52
N ILE A 63 0.26 -0.57 -3.01
CA ILE A 63 -1.11 -0.65 -3.53
C ILE A 63 -1.14 0.03 -4.90
N ALA A 64 -1.60 -0.70 -5.91
CA ALA A 64 -1.67 -0.22 -7.28
C ALA A 64 -3.08 -0.31 -7.86
N GLY A 65 -3.29 0.38 -8.99
CA GLY A 65 -4.51 0.24 -9.79
C GLY A 65 -5.74 0.85 -9.14
N SER A 66 -6.91 0.23 -9.34
CA SER A 66 -8.19 0.72 -8.81
C SER A 66 -8.18 0.87 -7.28
N HIS A 67 -7.57 -0.08 -6.58
CA HIS A 67 -7.47 -0.04 -5.11
C HIS A 67 -6.68 1.16 -4.59
N ALA A 68 -5.66 1.61 -5.32
CA ALA A 68 -4.91 2.80 -4.94
C ALA A 68 -5.79 4.05 -5.00
N ARG A 69 -6.73 4.10 -5.95
CA ARG A 69 -7.67 5.21 -6.12
C ARG A 69 -8.81 5.17 -5.11
N ASP A 70 -9.30 3.99 -4.76
CA ASP A 70 -10.32 3.80 -3.71
C ASP A 70 -9.74 4.15 -2.33
N LEU A 71 -8.44 3.90 -2.15
CA LEU A 71 -7.72 4.25 -0.93
C LEU A 71 -7.53 5.75 -0.75
N GLU A 72 -7.28 6.51 -1.83
CA GLU A 72 -7.14 7.98 -1.79
C GLU A 72 -8.42 8.71 -1.33
N GLN A 73 -9.56 8.02 -1.30
CA GLN A 73 -10.84 8.55 -0.85
C GLN A 73 -11.12 8.28 0.63
N GLN A 74 -10.25 7.53 1.32
CA GLN A 74 -10.40 7.15 2.73
C GLN A 74 -9.45 7.98 3.60
N SER A 75 -9.78 8.12 4.90
CA SER A 75 -8.86 8.74 5.84
C SER A 75 -7.71 7.80 6.21
N ASP A 76 -6.57 8.35 6.64
CA ASP A 76 -5.42 7.57 7.11
C ASP A 76 -5.82 6.61 8.24
N GLU A 77 -6.69 7.05 9.16
CA GLU A 77 -7.19 6.22 10.27
C GLU A 77 -8.02 5.03 9.79
N GLU A 78 -8.89 5.23 8.79
CA GLU A 78 -9.72 4.16 8.22
C GLU A 78 -8.88 3.12 7.48
N ILE A 79 -7.88 3.60 6.74
CA ILE A 79 -6.90 2.78 6.04
C ILE A 79 -6.12 1.95 7.06
N VAL A 80 -5.48 2.59 8.04
CA VAL A 80 -4.68 1.90 9.06
C VAL A 80 -5.52 0.88 9.82
N LYS A 81 -6.76 1.23 10.22
CA LYS A 81 -7.67 0.30 10.89
C LYS A 81 -7.94 -0.95 10.06
N THR A 82 -8.20 -0.79 8.76
CA THR A 82 -8.45 -1.91 7.84
C THR A 82 -7.22 -2.80 7.70
N LEU A 83 -6.03 -2.21 7.55
CA LEU A 83 -4.77 -2.96 7.45
C LEU A 83 -4.45 -3.71 8.74
N VAL A 84 -4.64 -3.08 9.90
CA VAL A 84 -4.42 -3.71 11.22
C VAL A 84 -5.38 -4.89 11.43
N ILE A 85 -6.64 -4.77 11.03
CA ILE A 85 -7.60 -5.89 11.08
C ILE A 85 -7.11 -7.07 10.21
N SER A 86 -6.59 -6.79 9.02
CA SER A 86 -6.03 -7.81 8.12
C SER A 86 -4.81 -8.49 8.74
N LEU A 87 -3.82 -7.70 9.18
CA LEU A 87 -2.58 -8.20 9.76
C LEU A 87 -2.81 -8.99 11.07
N ARG A 88 -3.75 -8.55 11.92
CA ARG A 88 -4.09 -9.26 13.18
C ARG A 88 -4.66 -10.66 12.97
N ARG A 89 -5.21 -10.97 11.79
CA ARG A 89 -5.65 -12.33 11.48
C ARG A 89 -4.47 -13.30 11.35
N ILE A 90 -3.30 -12.80 10.96
CA ILE A 90 -2.06 -13.57 10.77
C ILE A 90 -1.17 -13.47 12.02
N TYR A 91 -1.11 -12.29 12.62
CA TYR A 91 -0.32 -11.99 13.81
C TYR A 91 -1.20 -11.46 14.95
N PRO A 92 -1.93 -12.32 15.69
CA PRO A 92 -2.89 -11.88 16.71
C PRO A 92 -2.29 -11.06 17.85
N LEU A 93 -1.00 -11.26 18.13
CA LEU A 93 -0.26 -10.60 19.21
C LEU A 93 0.54 -9.38 18.74
N MET A 94 0.32 -8.88 17.52
CA MET A 94 1.01 -7.69 17.02
C MET A 94 0.68 -6.44 17.86
N THR A 95 1.66 -5.56 17.98
CA THR A 95 1.47 -4.21 18.53
C THR A 95 0.73 -3.32 17.54
N ASP A 96 0.02 -2.30 18.00
CA ASP A 96 -0.54 -1.28 17.11
C ASP A 96 0.57 -0.45 16.44
N PRO A 97 0.33 0.04 15.21
CA PRO A 97 1.23 1.00 14.57
C PRO A 97 1.36 2.27 15.42
N ILE A 98 2.59 2.79 15.51
CA ILE A 98 2.92 4.03 16.22
C ILE A 98 3.03 5.24 15.28
N LYS A 99 3.15 4.99 13.96
CA LYS A 99 3.23 6.00 12.92
C LYS A 99 2.80 5.41 11.58
#